data_AF-H5SBK5-F1
#
_entry.id   AF-H5SBK5-F1
#
_cell.length_a   1.000
_cell.length_b   1.000
_cell.length_c   1.000
_cell.angle_alpha   90.00
_cell.angle_beta   90.00
_cell.angle_gamma   90.00
#
_symmetry.space_group_name_H-M   'P 1'
#
loop_
_entity.id
_entity.type
_entity.pdbx_description
1 polymer ?
#
loop_
_entity_poly.entity_id
_entity_poly.type
_entity_poly.pdbx_seq_one_letter_code
_entity_poly.pdbx_strand_id
1 'polypeptide(L)'
;MDPIDVQILLELYRQACSNARAYIELRYKRFALFIAINALIGAAALAVAALRPYPRYVAAFGLLMTVLFWILDSRSQAFYELKCQRILACEKLLGVADYFVPPTEGVPPGIPVRVLMHLIFAVILLAWLTLEALFLFQA
;
A
#
# COMPACT_ATOMS: atom_id res chain seq x y z
N MET A 1 30.30 -24.64 3.58
CA MET A 1 29.19 -24.27 4.47
C MET A 1 28.93 -25.48 5.33
N ASP A 2 28.95 -25.30 6.64
CA ASP A 2 28.54 -26.38 7.53
C ASP A 2 27.04 -26.64 7.34
N PRO A 3 26.57 -27.88 7.52
CA PRO A 3 25.15 -28.20 7.35
C PRO A 3 24.23 -27.36 8.26
N ILE A 4 24.77 -26.84 9.37
CA ILE A 4 24.10 -25.93 10.31
C ILE A 4 23.85 -24.56 9.66
N ASP A 5 24.82 -24.03 8.90
CA ASP A 5 24.70 -22.71 8.24
C ASP A 5 23.60 -22.72 7.17
N VAL A 6 23.48 -23.83 6.44
CA VAL A 6 22.46 -24.01 5.39
C VAL A 6 21.07 -24.08 6.00
N GLN A 7 20.90 -24.76 7.13
CA GLN A 7 19.61 -24.84 7.84
C GLN A 7 19.18 -23.48 8.38
N ILE A 8 20.09 -22.71 8.98
CA ILE A 8 19.81 -21.35 9.44
C ILE A 8 19.40 -20.45 8.28
N LEU A 9 20.12 -20.53 7.15
CA LEU A 9 19.83 -19.72 5.96
C LEU A 9 18.48 -20.07 5.32
N LEU A 10 18.11 -21.36 5.28
CA LEU A 10 16.80 -21.82 4.83
C LEU A 10 15.66 -21.35 5.74
N GLU A 11 15.86 -21.36 7.06
CA GLU A 11 14.85 -20.87 8.00
C GLU A 11 14.67 -19.35 7.87
N LEU A 12 15.76 -18.59 7.72
CA LEU A 12 15.71 -17.16 7.44
C LEU A 12 14.97 -16.86 6.12
N TYR A 13 15.22 -17.65 5.08
CA TYR A 13 14.52 -17.56 3.80
C TYR A 13 13.03 -17.83 3.96
N ARG A 14 12.66 -18.94 4.63
CA ARG A 14 11.26 -19.33 4.88
C ARG A 14 10.50 -18.24 5.65
N GLN A 15 11.12 -17.70 6.70
CA GLN A 15 10.54 -16.60 7.47
C GLN A 15 10.38 -15.34 6.62
N ALA A 16 11.36 -15.01 5.78
CA ALA A 16 11.28 -13.84 4.91
C ALA A 16 10.16 -13.98 3.87
N CYS A 17 9.99 -15.15 3.24
CA CYS A 17 8.89 -15.45 2.34
C CYS A 17 7.52 -15.40 3.03
N SER A 18 7.39 -15.99 4.22
CA SER A 18 6.15 -15.94 5.02
C SER A 18 5.76 -14.50 5.37
N ASN A 19 6.74 -13.69 5.79
CA ASN A 19 6.53 -12.28 6.10
C ASN A 19 6.13 -11.46 4.87
N ALA A 20 6.74 -11.72 3.71
CA ALA A 20 6.38 -11.06 2.46
C ALA A 20 4.93 -11.37 2.04
N ARG A 21 4.49 -12.63 2.21
CA ARG A 21 3.10 -13.02 1.92
C ARG A 21 2.10 -12.36 2.87
N ALA A 22 2.37 -12.39 4.17
CA ALA A 22 1.54 -11.73 5.18
C ALA A 22 1.43 -10.21 4.92
N TYR A 23 2.50 -9.60 4.43
CA TYR A 23 2.50 -8.19 4.02
C TYR A 23 1.55 -7.92 2.86
N ILE A 24 1.58 -8.72 1.79
CA ILE A 24 0.68 -8.54 0.63
C ILE A 24 -0.79 -8.61 1.08
N GLU A 25 -1.11 -9.58 1.94
CA GLU A 25 -2.45 -9.73 2.51
C GLU A 25 -2.87 -8.51 3.35
N LEU A 26 -1.98 -8.03 4.22
CA LEU A 26 -2.23 -6.82 5.03
C LEU A 26 -2.44 -5.59 4.16
N ARG A 27 -1.69 -5.45 3.06
CA ARG A 27 -1.83 -4.34 2.11
C ARG A 27 -3.21 -4.37 1.43
N TYR A 28 -3.67 -5.54 0.99
CA TYR A 28 -4.99 -5.68 0.38
C TYR A 28 -6.11 -5.32 1.36
N LYS A 29 -6.01 -5.79 2.62
CA LYS A 29 -6.96 -5.44 3.69
C LYS A 29 -7.00 -3.93 3.95
N ARG A 30 -5.84 -3.28 4.03
CA ARG A 30 -5.75 -1.82 4.21
C ARG A 30 -6.33 -1.05 3.03
N PHE A 31 -6.12 -1.53 1.81
CA PHE A 31 -6.68 -0.93 0.61
C PHE A 31 -8.21 -1.03 0.57
N ALA A 32 -8.77 -2.20 0.85
CA ALA A 32 -10.21 -2.39 0.95
C ALA A 32 -10.82 -1.47 2.03
N LEU A 33 -10.16 -1.36 3.19
CA LEU A 33 -10.57 -0.44 4.25
C LEU A 33 -10.54 1.02 3.81
N PHE A 34 -9.49 1.43 3.09
CA PHE A 34 -9.37 2.78 2.54
C PHE A 34 -10.51 3.13 1.59
N ILE A 35 -10.84 2.25 0.65
CA ILE A 35 -11.98 2.45 -0.26
C ILE A 35 -13.29 2.53 0.53
N ALA A 36 -13.51 1.60 1.46
CA ALA A 36 -14.73 1.56 2.26
C ALA A 36 -14.93 2.86 3.06
N ILE A 37 -13.88 3.35 3.71
CA ILE A 37 -13.92 4.61 4.48
C ILE A 37 -14.18 5.79 3.54
N ASN A 38 -13.49 5.89 2.40
CA ASN A 38 -13.70 7.01 1.47
C ASN A 38 -15.09 7.00 0.85
N ALA A 39 -15.60 5.82 0.49
CA ALA A 39 -16.97 5.67 -0.01
C ALA A 39 -17.99 6.08 1.05
N LEU A 40 -17.78 5.69 2.31
CA LEU A 40 -18.66 6.05 3.42
C LEU A 40 -18.65 7.56 3.69
N ILE A 41 -17.48 8.19 3.76
CA ILE A 41 -17.35 9.64 3.97
C ILE A 41 -17.93 10.40 2.78
N GLY A 42 -17.66 9.96 1.55
CA GLY A 42 -18.21 10.56 0.34
C GLY A 42 -19.73 10.47 0.28
N ALA A 43 -20.30 9.31 0.62
CA ALA A 43 -21.74 9.13 0.72
C ALA A 43 -22.33 10.02 1.82
N ALA A 44 -21.68 10.10 2.99
CA ALA A 44 -22.12 10.96 4.08
C ALA A 44 -22.10 12.45 3.68
N ALA A 45 -21.06 12.89 2.95
CA ALA A 45 -20.92 14.26 2.48
C ALA A 45 -22.05 14.70 1.53
N LEU A 46 -22.54 13.79 0.68
CA LEU A 46 -23.53 14.10 -0.35
C LEU A 46 -24.98 13.78 0.04
N ALA A 47 -25.19 12.71 0.81
CA ALA A 47 -26.53 12.17 1.09
C ALA A 47 -27.11 12.61 2.44
N VAL A 48 -26.29 12.99 3.42
CA VAL A 48 -26.78 13.26 4.78
C VAL A 48 -27.15 14.73 4.95
N ALA A 49 -28.45 15.00 5.03
CA ALA A 49 -28.98 16.35 5.19
C ALA A 49 -28.45 17.08 6.44
N ALA A 50 -28.15 16.35 7.52
CA ALA A 50 -27.59 16.91 8.76
C ALA A 50 -26.14 17.41 8.62
N LEU A 51 -25.39 16.94 7.61
CA LEU A 51 -24.01 17.36 7.34
C LEU A 51 -23.91 18.49 6.30
N ARG A 52 -25.04 18.90 5.68
CA ARG A 52 -25.11 20.05 4.76
C ARG A 52 -24.57 21.39 5.29
N PRO A 53 -24.63 21.71 6.59
CA PRO A 53 -24.02 22.96 7.08
C PRO A 53 -22.50 22.86 7.25
N TYR A 54 -21.91 21.66 7.20
CA TYR A 54 -20.49 21.42 7.44
C TYR A 54 -19.74 20.70 6.29
N PRO A 55 -20.03 20.97 5.00
CA PRO A 55 -19.49 20.18 3.89
C PRO A 55 -17.96 20.33 3.76
N ARG A 56 -17.44 21.52 4.09
CA ARG A 56 -15.99 21.82 4.13
C ARG A 56 -15.25 20.98 5.19
N TYR A 57 -15.84 20.76 6.37
CA TYR A 57 -15.18 19.95 7.40
C TYR A 57 -15.13 18.47 7.03
N VAL A 58 -16.19 17.97 6.37
CA VAL A 58 -16.26 16.57 5.92
C VAL A 58 -15.26 16.33 4.78
N ALA A 59 -15.15 17.26 3.82
CA ALA A 59 -14.21 17.14 2.73
C ALA A 59 -12.74 17.30 3.20
N ALA A 60 -12.46 18.19 4.17
CA ALA A 60 -11.14 18.34 4.75
C ALA A 60 -10.72 17.07 5.51
N PHE A 61 -11.66 16.44 6.21
CA PHE A 61 -11.44 15.15 6.85
C PHE A 61 -11.16 14.04 5.83
N GLY A 62 -11.92 13.97 4.72
CA GLY A 62 -11.68 13.04 3.63
C GLY A 62 -10.29 13.19 3.00
N LEU A 63 -9.85 14.44 2.80
CA LEU A 63 -8.52 14.77 2.30
C LEU A 63 -7.42 14.34 3.28
N LEU A 64 -7.57 14.70 4.56
CA LEU A 64 -6.64 14.31 5.63
C LEU A 64 -6.48 12.78 5.71
N MET A 65 -7.60 12.05 5.70
CA MET A 65 -7.60 10.58 5.71
C MET A 65 -6.87 10.01 4.49
N THR A 66 -7.11 10.58 3.31
CA THR A 66 -6.44 10.15 2.07
C THR A 66 -4.93 10.33 2.14
N VAL A 67 -4.45 11.46 2.66
CA VAL A 67 -3.02 11.72 2.85
C VAL A 67 -2.41 10.77 3.89
N LEU A 68 -3.10 10.52 5.00
CA LEU A 68 -2.63 9.58 6.04
C LEU A 68 -2.46 8.17 5.48
N PHE A 69 -3.45 7.68 4.71
CA PHE A 69 -3.37 6.38 4.06
C PHE A 69 -2.26 6.32 3.00
N TRP A 70 -2.02 7.41 2.26
CA TRP A 70 -0.91 7.50 1.32
C TRP A 70 0.43 7.36 2.04
N ILE A 71 0.66 8.12 3.12
CA ILE A 71 1.90 8.06 3.91
C ILE A 71 2.09 6.65 4.48
N LEU A 72 1.01 6.03 4.97
CA LEU A 72 1.05 4.68 5.51
C LEU A 72 1.44 3.65 4.44
N ASP A 73 0.91 3.75 3.21
CA ASP A 73 1.29 2.86 2.10
C ASP A 73 2.76 3.07 1.72
N SER A 74 3.21 4.31 1.57
CA SER A 74 4.62 4.63 1.26
C SER A 74 5.59 4.06 2.29
N ARG A 75 5.29 4.20 3.60
CA ARG A 75 6.14 3.62 4.65
C ARG A 75 6.11 2.09 4.62
N SER A 76 4.93 1.51 4.44
CA SER A 76 4.76 0.05 4.37
C SER A 76 5.57 -0.54 3.20
N GLN A 77 5.58 0.16 2.06
CA GLN A 77 6.32 -0.25 0.88
C GLN A 77 7.84 -0.28 1.12
N ALA A 78 8.39 0.73 1.78
CA ALA A 78 9.82 0.76 2.12
C ALA A 78 10.22 -0.46 2.98
N PHE A 79 9.35 -0.89 3.90
CA PHE A 79 9.57 -2.12 4.67
C PHE A 79 9.53 -3.38 3.81
N TYR A 80 8.62 -3.45 2.84
CA TYR A 80 8.51 -4.59 1.93
C TYR A 80 9.73 -4.72 1.01
N GLU A 81 10.19 -3.62 0.42
CA GLU A 81 11.39 -3.60 -0.44
C GLU A 81 12.62 -4.10 0.32
N LEU A 82 12.79 -3.68 1.57
CA LEU A 82 13.87 -4.15 2.44
C LEU A 82 13.77 -5.66 2.74
N LYS A 83 12.56 -6.23 2.84
CA LYS A 83 12.37 -7.68 3.01
C LYS A 83 12.66 -8.44 1.71
N CYS A 84 12.20 -7.94 0.56
CA CYS A 84 12.51 -8.54 -0.74
C CYS A 84 14.02 -8.55 -1.02
N GLN A 85 14.74 -7.48 -0.70
CA GLN A 85 16.20 -7.44 -0.85
C GLN A 85 16.90 -8.50 0.03
N ARG A 86 16.39 -8.74 1.25
CA ARG A 86 16.92 -9.81 2.12
C ARG A 86 16.65 -11.20 1.56
N ILE A 87 15.48 -11.44 0.96
CA ILE A 87 15.13 -12.70 0.29
C ILE A 87 16.12 -12.96 -0.85
N LEU A 88 16.32 -11.97 -1.73
CA LEU A 88 17.26 -12.06 -2.85
C LEU A 88 18.70 -12.29 -2.39
N ALA A 89 19.13 -11.65 -1.29
CA ALA A 89 20.45 -11.89 -0.71
C ALA A 89 20.59 -13.33 -0.19
N CYS A 90 19.55 -13.89 0.45
CA CYS A 90 19.56 -15.29 0.91
C CYS A 90 19.56 -16.27 -0.27
N GLU A 91 18.80 -16.01 -1.34
CA GLU A 91 18.78 -16.84 -2.55
C GLU A 91 20.14 -16.90 -3.24
N LYS A 92 20.85 -15.75 -3.31
CA LYS A 92 22.22 -15.67 -3.82
C LYS A 92 23.19 -16.51 -2.97
N LEU A 93 23.08 -16.45 -1.65
CA LEU A 93 23.95 -17.19 -0.73
C LEU A 93 23.68 -18.71 -0.74
N LEU A 94 22.44 -19.13 -1.01
CA LEU A 94 22.06 -20.54 -1.14
C LEU A 94 22.45 -21.15 -2.50
N GLY A 95 22.90 -20.33 -3.47
CA GLY A 95 23.25 -20.81 -4.82
C GLY A 95 22.05 -21.27 -5.65
N VAL A 96 20.83 -20.91 -5.24
CA VAL A 96 19.57 -21.33 -5.89
C VAL A 96 18.99 -20.21 -6.77
N ALA A 97 19.82 -19.23 -7.12
CA ALA A 97 19.43 -18.02 -7.84
C ALA A 97 18.68 -18.28 -9.17
N ASP A 98 18.85 -19.45 -9.77
CA ASP A 98 18.27 -19.80 -11.07
C ASP A 98 17.02 -20.70 -11.01
N TYR A 99 16.65 -21.26 -9.85
CA TYR A 99 15.67 -22.37 -9.80
C TYR A 99 14.25 -21.99 -9.38
N PHE A 100 14.04 -20.93 -8.59
CA PHE A 100 12.70 -20.62 -8.02
C PHE A 100 12.09 -19.31 -8.48
N VAL A 101 12.86 -18.39 -9.06
CA VAL A 101 12.36 -17.09 -9.55
C VAL A 101 13.09 -16.80 -10.86
N PRO A 102 12.42 -16.77 -12.03
CA PRO A 102 13.07 -16.26 -13.23
C PRO A 102 13.56 -14.84 -12.91
N PRO A 103 14.82 -14.51 -13.22
CA PRO A 103 15.37 -13.19 -12.93
C PRO A 103 14.56 -12.19 -13.73
N THR A 104 13.60 -11.53 -13.11
CA THR A 104 13.09 -10.25 -13.61
C THR A 104 14.21 -9.25 -13.36
N GLU A 105 15.21 -9.28 -14.23
CA GLU A 105 16.28 -8.29 -14.29
C GLU A 105 15.62 -6.90 -14.24
N GLY A 106 15.90 -6.16 -13.16
CA GLY A 106 15.59 -4.74 -13.06
C GLY A 106 14.20 -4.33 -12.55
N VAL A 107 13.26 -5.25 -12.32
CA VAL A 107 11.88 -4.89 -11.92
C VAL A 107 11.51 -5.59 -10.61
N PRO A 108 11.48 -4.90 -9.45
CA PRO A 108 10.93 -5.48 -8.22
C PRO A 108 9.51 -6.01 -8.46
N PRO A 109 9.16 -7.21 -7.96
CA PRO A 109 7.82 -7.77 -8.08
C PRO A 109 6.84 -6.86 -7.34
N GLY A 110 6.15 -5.99 -8.09
CA GLY A 110 5.28 -4.97 -7.51
C GLY A 110 5.22 -3.62 -8.23
N ILE A 111 6.04 -3.34 -9.26
CA ILE A 111 5.92 -2.07 -10.03
C ILE A 111 4.49 -1.82 -10.57
N PRO A 112 3.80 -2.77 -11.24
CA PRO A 112 2.47 -2.49 -11.79
C PRO A 112 1.43 -2.22 -10.69
N VAL A 113 1.52 -2.94 -9.57
CA VAL A 113 0.63 -2.75 -8.42
C VAL A 113 0.90 -1.41 -7.72
N ARG A 114 2.17 -0.99 -7.63
CA ARG A 114 2.55 0.30 -7.07
C ARG A 114 1.98 1.46 -7.88
N VAL A 115 2.14 1.43 -9.20
CA VAL A 115 1.62 2.46 -10.10
C VAL A 115 0.09 2.52 -10.00
N LEU A 116 -0.57 1.37 -10.02
CA LEU A 116 -2.02 1.29 -9.87
C LEU A 116 -2.49 1.93 -8.55
N MET A 117 -1.85 1.62 -7.42
CA MET A 117 -2.24 2.21 -6.14
C MET A 117 -2.04 3.73 -6.10
N HIS A 118 -0.90 4.24 -6.57
CA HIS A 118 -0.69 5.69 -6.62
C HIS A 118 -1.69 6.40 -7.54
N LEU A 119 -2.07 5.78 -8.67
CA LEU A 119 -3.12 6.33 -9.54
C LEU A 119 -4.46 6.40 -8.81
N ILE A 120 -4.86 5.34 -8.11
CA ILE A 120 -6.13 5.33 -7.36
C ILE A 120 -6.12 6.39 -6.26
N PHE A 121 -5.03 6.49 -5.49
CA PHE A 121 -4.90 7.53 -4.49
C PHE A 121 -4.94 8.94 -5.10
N ALA A 122 -4.28 9.16 -6.24
CA ALA A 122 -4.28 10.46 -6.92
C ALA A 122 -5.69 10.82 -7.40
N VAL A 123 -6.45 9.86 -7.95
CA VAL A 123 -7.84 10.07 -8.37
C VAL A 123 -8.72 10.45 -7.17
N ILE A 124 -8.60 9.74 -6.05
CA ILE A 124 -9.40 10.03 -4.84
C ILE A 124 -9.01 11.38 -4.23
N LEU A 125 -7.71 11.70 -4.18
CA LEU A 125 -7.22 12.99 -3.71
C LEU A 125 -7.75 14.14 -4.59
N LEU A 126 -7.70 13.99 -5.92
CA LEU A 126 -8.25 14.95 -6.86
C LEU A 126 -9.76 15.11 -6.66
N ALA A 127 -10.49 14.01 -6.46
CA ALA A 127 -11.92 14.07 -6.16
C ALA A 127 -12.20 14.91 -4.91
N TRP A 128 -11.47 14.67 -3.81
CA TRP A 128 -11.60 15.50 -2.59
C TRP A 128 -11.24 16.96 -2.82
N LEU A 129 -10.16 17.25 -3.56
CA LEU A 129 -9.78 18.62 -3.91
C LEU A 129 -10.84 19.32 -4.76
N THR A 130 -11.47 18.61 -5.70
CA THR A 130 -12.56 19.19 -6.49
C THR A 130 -13.79 19.46 -5.63
N LEU A 131 -14.14 18.57 -4.69
CA LEU A 131 -15.24 18.79 -3.76
C LEU A 131 -14.98 19.98 -2.82
N GLU A 132 -13.78 20.08 -2.26
CA GLU A 132 -13.35 21.24 -1.47
C GLU A 132 -13.47 22.55 -2.27
N ALA A 133 -12.96 22.56 -3.51
CA ALA A 133 -13.05 23.74 -4.37
C ALA A 133 -14.52 24.11 -4.65
N LEU A 134 -15.37 23.14 -4.96
CA LEU A 134 -16.80 23.38 -5.19
C LEU A 134 -17.48 23.97 -3.94
N PHE A 135 -17.20 23.44 -2.75
CA PHE A 135 -17.73 23.97 -1.49
C PHE A 135 -17.13 25.34 -1.10
N LEU A 136 -15.94 25.67 -1.59
CA LEU A 136 -15.37 27.00 -1.46
C LEU A 136 -16.09 28.02 -2.33
N PHE A 137 -16.40 27.67 -3.59
CA PHE A 137 -17.09 28.58 -4.51
C PHE A 137 -18.61 28.70 -4.26
N GLN A 138 -19.23 27.72 -3.59
CA GLN A 138 -20.68 27.70 -3.30
C GLN A 138 -21.08 28.34 -1.96
N ALA A 139 -20.12 28.76 -1.12
CA ALA A 139 -20.39 29.42 0.17
C ALA A 139 -19.75 30.80 0.23
#